data_AF-A0A938AZS0-F1
#
_entry.id   AF-A0A938AZS0-F1
#
_cell.length_a   1.000
_cell.length_b   1.000
_cell.length_c   1.000
_cell.angle_alpha   90.00
_cell.angle_beta   90.00
_cell.angle_gamma   90.00
#
_symmetry.space_group_name_H-M   'P 1'
#
loop_
_entity.id
_entity.type
_entity.pdbx_description
1 polymer ?
#
loop_
_entity_poly.entity_id
_entity_poly.type
_entity_poly.pdbx_seq_one_letter_code
_entity_poly.pdbx_strand_id
1 'polypeptide(L)'
;MKSQYPEIGVCGLSCVLCPGYVMKTKSRCPGCKTSWRLGGPCSILHCAVKRNLEFCGECPEGKTCEKWKKHREMGKRYDSFKCYQKLEEDINFLQKHGLAEFRQAQKVRAKLLDQMLEEFNEGRSKSYFCLVATILEVDEIEKALKQARNKSKGLNIKEKAKLLHSIFDEIALKNHYCLKLRKKIKD
;
A
#
# COMPACT_ATOMS: atom_id res chain seq x y z
N MET A 1 16.91 -16.39 -0.17
CA MET A 1 16.65 -15.48 -1.31
C MET A 1 17.22 -14.11 -1.01
N LYS A 2 18.16 -13.62 -1.84
CA LYS A 2 18.61 -12.23 -1.80
C LYS A 2 17.72 -11.44 -2.76
N SER A 3 16.72 -10.75 -2.23
CA SER A 3 15.71 -10.11 -3.07
C SER A 3 16.23 -8.83 -3.72
N GLN A 4 15.90 -8.62 -4.99
CA GLN A 4 16.18 -7.37 -5.70
C GLN A 4 15.13 -6.28 -5.42
N TYR A 5 13.95 -6.68 -4.93
CA TYR A 5 12.79 -5.81 -4.74
C TYR A 5 12.18 -5.97 -3.34
N PRO A 6 12.94 -5.75 -2.24
CA PRO A 6 12.45 -5.95 -0.87
C PRO A 6 11.17 -5.16 -0.56
N GLU A 7 10.92 -4.07 -1.27
CA GLU A 7 9.77 -3.20 -1.13
C GLU A 7 8.50 -3.66 -1.89
N ILE A 8 8.56 -4.77 -2.62
CA ILE A 8 7.38 -5.39 -3.25
C ILE A 8 7.06 -6.68 -2.48
N GLY A 9 5.84 -6.85 -2.03
CA GLY A 9 5.40 -8.10 -1.43
C GLY A 9 5.44 -9.23 -2.46
N VAL A 10 5.80 -10.44 -2.04
CA VAL A 10 5.67 -11.62 -2.93
C VAL A 10 4.22 -11.82 -3.39
N CYS A 11 3.24 -11.28 -2.67
CA CYS A 11 1.84 -11.28 -3.03
C CYS A 11 1.43 -10.13 -3.95
N GLY A 12 2.35 -9.26 -4.40
CA GLY A 12 2.05 -8.10 -5.22
C GLY A 12 1.71 -6.82 -4.45
N LEU A 13 1.50 -6.88 -3.13
CA LEU A 13 1.28 -5.68 -2.31
C LEU A 13 2.51 -4.77 -2.26
N SER A 14 2.30 -3.46 -2.41
CA SER A 14 3.37 -2.45 -2.31
C SER A 14 3.80 -2.14 -0.87
N CYS A 15 5.03 -2.50 -0.46
CA CYS A 15 5.50 -2.19 0.89
C CYS A 15 5.75 -0.71 1.11
N VAL A 16 6.15 0.04 0.08
CA VAL A 16 6.42 1.49 0.21
C VAL A 16 5.18 2.30 0.62
N LEU A 17 3.98 1.74 0.45
CA LEU A 17 2.70 2.32 0.88
C LEU A 17 2.17 1.70 2.19
N CYS A 18 3.01 0.97 2.93
CA CYS A 18 2.62 0.31 4.18
C CYS A 18 2.94 1.20 5.39
N PRO A 19 2.03 1.32 6.38
CA PRO A 19 2.28 2.08 7.61
C PRO A 19 3.57 1.68 8.34
N GLY A 20 3.92 0.38 8.32
CA GLY A 20 5.15 -0.12 8.94
C GLY A 20 6.42 0.23 8.17
N TYR A 21 6.33 0.42 6.85
CA TYR A 21 7.49 0.75 6.01
C TYR A 21 7.82 2.24 6.09
N VAL A 22 6.79 3.09 6.12
CA VAL A 22 6.97 4.56 6.20
C VAL A 22 7.23 5.07 7.62
N MET A 23 7.39 4.17 8.61
CA MET A 23 7.75 4.56 9.97
C MET A 23 9.16 5.20 10.01
N LYS A 24 9.29 6.33 10.69
CA LYS A 24 10.57 7.01 10.96
C LYS A 24 11.16 6.60 12.32
N THR A 25 11.09 5.31 12.69
CA THR A 25 11.60 4.76 13.97
C THR A 25 12.55 3.59 13.75
N LYS A 26 13.30 3.19 14.79
CA LYS A 26 14.18 1.99 14.75
C LYS A 26 13.42 0.68 14.44
N SER A 27 12.12 0.65 14.75
CA SER A 27 11.22 -0.49 14.48
C SER A 27 10.61 -0.50 13.07
N ARG A 28 11.10 0.36 12.16
CA ARG A 28 10.64 0.42 10.77
C ARG A 28 10.78 -0.94 10.09
N CYS A 29 9.73 -1.37 9.40
CA CYS A 29 9.74 -2.56 8.55
C CYS A 29 10.56 -2.28 7.27
N PRO A 30 11.64 -3.01 6.98
CA PRO A 30 12.48 -2.74 5.80
C PRO A 30 11.93 -3.35 4.49
N GLY A 31 10.79 -4.04 4.53
CA GLY A 31 10.14 -4.62 3.35
C GLY A 31 9.78 -6.10 3.53
N CYS A 32 8.88 -6.60 2.68
CA CYS A 32 8.31 -7.96 2.80
C CYS A 32 9.34 -9.07 2.64
N LYS A 33 10.33 -8.89 1.74
CA LYS A 33 11.32 -9.93 1.40
C LYS A 33 12.64 -9.76 2.17
N THR A 34 12.54 -9.28 3.40
CA THR A 34 13.70 -9.06 4.30
C THR A 34 13.70 -10.08 5.43
N SER A 35 14.86 -10.31 6.05
CA SER A 35 14.99 -11.19 7.24
C SER A 35 14.05 -10.78 8.36
N TRP A 36 13.81 -9.48 8.53
CA TRP A 36 12.87 -8.95 9.52
C TRP A 36 11.44 -9.50 9.34
N ARG A 37 10.94 -9.59 8.11
CA ARG A 37 9.60 -10.13 7.83
C ARG A 37 9.55 -11.65 7.76
N LEU A 38 10.67 -12.31 7.48
CA LEU A 38 10.75 -13.78 7.49
C LEU A 38 10.57 -14.34 8.90
N GLY A 39 10.85 -13.58 9.96
CA GLY A 39 10.50 -13.97 11.33
C GLY A 39 8.98 -13.99 11.61
N GLY A 40 8.14 -13.48 10.70
CA GLY A 40 6.69 -13.40 10.87
C GLY A 40 5.91 -14.61 10.28
N PRO A 41 4.59 -14.67 10.52
CA PRO A 41 3.77 -15.85 10.18
C PRO A 41 3.27 -15.90 8.71
N CYS A 42 3.86 -15.13 7.79
CA CYS A 42 3.33 -15.02 6.42
C CYS A 42 3.60 -16.26 5.58
N SER A 43 2.62 -17.17 5.50
CA SER A 43 2.76 -18.47 4.81
C SER A 43 2.99 -18.37 3.30
N ILE A 44 2.56 -17.27 2.66
CA ILE A 44 2.84 -16.95 1.25
C ILE A 44 4.32 -16.57 1.07
N LEU A 45 4.84 -15.68 1.91
CA LEU A 45 6.25 -15.28 1.90
C LEU A 45 7.17 -16.49 2.10
N HIS A 46 6.91 -17.30 3.13
CA HIS A 46 7.69 -18.51 3.40
C HIS A 46 7.70 -19.48 2.22
N CYS A 47 6.57 -19.63 1.53
CA CYS A 47 6.49 -20.48 0.34
C CYS A 47 7.30 -19.91 -0.82
N ALA A 48 7.15 -18.61 -1.11
CA ALA A 48 7.87 -17.94 -2.19
C ALA A 48 9.39 -17.99 -1.97
N VAL A 49 9.87 -17.80 -0.73
CA VAL A 49 11.31 -17.90 -0.42
C VAL A 49 11.85 -19.32 -0.64
N LYS A 50 11.13 -20.36 -0.23
CA LYS A 50 11.53 -21.76 -0.48
C LYS A 50 11.61 -22.08 -1.98
N ARG A 51 10.77 -21.44 -2.79
CA ARG A 51 10.72 -21.61 -4.25
C ARG A 51 11.58 -20.59 -5.01
N ASN A 52 12.29 -19.71 -4.29
CA ASN A 52 13.09 -18.63 -4.85
C ASN A 52 12.31 -17.71 -5.82
N LEU A 53 11.08 -17.33 -5.45
CA LEU A 53 10.20 -16.47 -6.24
C LEU A 53 10.16 -15.03 -5.68
N GLU A 54 10.34 -14.05 -6.56
CA GLU A 54 10.19 -12.62 -6.22
C GLU A 54 8.72 -12.19 -6.16
N PHE A 55 7.87 -12.86 -6.94
CA PHE A 55 6.43 -12.65 -7.04
C PHE A 55 5.69 -13.99 -7.23
N CYS A 56 4.63 -14.22 -6.45
CA CYS A 56 3.85 -15.46 -6.53
C CYS A 56 3.14 -15.65 -7.88
N GLY A 57 2.86 -14.58 -8.61
CA GLY A 57 2.28 -14.66 -9.95
C GLY A 57 3.20 -15.26 -11.01
N GLU A 58 4.51 -15.34 -10.74
CA GLU A 58 5.51 -16.00 -11.61
C GLU A 58 5.66 -17.50 -11.30
N CYS A 59 4.95 -18.02 -10.28
CA CYS A 59 5.00 -19.43 -9.95
C CYS A 59 4.40 -20.27 -11.11
N PRO A 60 5.08 -21.32 -11.59
CA PRO A 60 4.53 -22.22 -12.62
C PRO A 60 3.21 -22.88 -12.21
N GLU A 61 3.06 -23.18 -10.92
CA GLU A 61 1.82 -23.72 -10.33
C GLU A 61 0.78 -22.64 -10.03
N GLY A 62 1.02 -21.36 -10.36
CA GLY A 62 0.20 -20.23 -9.94
C GLY A 62 -1.29 -20.38 -10.26
N LYS A 63 -1.62 -21.04 -11.38
CA LYS A 63 -3.00 -21.31 -11.80
C LYS A 63 -3.72 -22.35 -10.93
N THR A 64 -3.00 -23.32 -10.37
CA THR A 64 -3.53 -24.42 -9.55
C THR A 64 -3.18 -24.28 -8.07
N CYS A 65 -2.42 -23.25 -7.70
CA CYS A 65 -1.96 -23.02 -6.33
C CYS A 65 -3.10 -22.55 -5.42
N GLU A 66 -3.64 -23.47 -4.63
CA GLU A 66 -4.74 -23.19 -3.70
C GLU A 66 -4.37 -22.14 -2.64
N LYS A 67 -3.10 -22.12 -2.20
CA LYS A 67 -2.61 -21.10 -1.25
C LYS A 67 -2.70 -19.70 -1.86
N TRP A 68 -2.31 -19.56 -3.13
CA TRP A 68 -2.34 -18.29 -3.84
C TRP A 68 -3.78 -17.83 -4.10
N LYS A 69 -4.63 -18.74 -4.57
CA LYS A 69 -6.08 -18.51 -4.75
C LYS A 69 -6.72 -18.03 -3.44
N LYS A 70 -6.53 -18.74 -2.33
CA LYS A 70 -7.06 -18.36 -1.01
C LYS A 70 -6.60 -16.97 -0.57
N HIS A 71 -5.35 -16.61 -0.80
CA HIS A 71 -4.83 -15.29 -0.44
C HIS A 71 -5.54 -14.16 -1.21
N ARG A 72 -5.71 -14.33 -2.52
CA ARG A 72 -6.43 -13.37 -3.38
C ARG A 72 -7.90 -13.25 -2.99
N GLU A 73 -8.60 -14.37 -2.81
CA GLU A 73 -10.01 -14.39 -2.39
C GLU A 73 -10.23 -13.82 -0.97
N MET A 74 -9.26 -14.00 -0.07
CA MET A 74 -9.26 -13.31 1.22
C MET A 74 -9.13 -11.79 1.03
N GLY A 75 -8.21 -11.35 0.17
CA GLY A 75 -7.97 -9.94 -0.11
C GLY A 75 -9.13 -9.19 -0.73
N LYS A 76 -10.06 -9.88 -1.39
CA LYS A 76 -11.31 -9.29 -1.87
C LYS A 76 -12.28 -8.98 -0.73
N ARG A 77 -12.23 -9.71 0.39
CA ARG A 77 -13.22 -9.64 1.47
C ARG A 77 -12.82 -8.69 2.58
N TYR A 78 -11.56 -8.73 3.02
CA TYR A 78 -11.09 -7.90 4.13
C TYR A 78 -9.60 -7.58 4.02
N ASP A 79 -9.21 -6.52 4.70
CA ASP A 79 -7.85 -6.03 4.80
C ASP A 79 -7.19 -6.53 6.09
N SER A 80 -5.86 -6.47 6.11
CA SER A 80 -5.08 -6.71 7.33
C SER A 80 -4.67 -5.37 7.95
N PHE A 81 -3.43 -5.27 8.46
CA PHE A 81 -2.82 -3.98 8.77
C PHE A 81 -2.49 -3.16 7.52
N LYS A 82 -2.58 -3.76 6.32
CA LYS A 82 -2.43 -3.11 5.01
C LYS A 82 -3.68 -3.32 4.16
N CYS A 83 -3.98 -2.34 3.31
CA CYS A 83 -5.07 -2.36 2.33
C CYS A 83 -4.78 -3.30 1.15
N TYR A 84 -5.79 -4.10 0.78
CA TYR A 84 -5.75 -5.09 -0.30
C TYR A 84 -6.69 -4.71 -1.45
N GLN A 85 -7.32 -3.53 -1.41
CA GLN A 85 -8.31 -3.10 -2.41
C GLN A 85 -7.76 -3.07 -3.84
N LYS A 86 -6.48 -2.71 -3.99
CA LYS A 86 -5.77 -2.70 -5.28
C LYS A 86 -4.98 -3.98 -5.56
N LEU A 87 -5.11 -5.02 -4.74
CA LEU A 87 -4.28 -6.24 -4.85
C LEU A 87 -4.37 -6.90 -6.24
N GLU A 88 -5.58 -7.04 -6.77
CA GLU A 88 -5.80 -7.68 -8.07
C GLU A 88 -5.27 -6.82 -9.23
N GLU A 89 -5.43 -5.50 -9.13
CA GLU A 89 -4.88 -4.53 -10.08
C GLU A 89 -3.34 -4.54 -10.06
N ASP A 90 -2.75 -4.56 -8.86
CA ASP A 90 -1.30 -4.67 -8.65
C ASP A 90 -0.76 -5.99 -9.24
N ILE A 91 -1.45 -7.11 -9.03
CA ILE A 91 -1.10 -8.41 -9.62
C ILE A 91 -1.14 -8.36 -11.14
N ASN A 92 -2.21 -7.80 -11.72
CA ASN A 92 -2.35 -7.68 -13.17
C ASN A 92 -1.26 -6.76 -13.76
N PHE A 93 -0.96 -5.65 -13.08
CA PHE A 93 0.13 -4.76 -13.48
C PHE A 93 1.46 -5.50 -13.47
N LEU A 94 1.78 -6.21 -12.38
CA LEU A 94 3.01 -6.98 -12.24
C LEU A 94 3.15 -8.05 -13.33
N GLN A 95 2.06 -8.76 -13.65
CA GLN A 95 2.07 -9.77 -14.72
C GLN A 95 2.27 -9.17 -16.11
N LYS A 96 1.72 -7.98 -16.36
CA LYS A 96 1.78 -7.32 -17.67
C LYS A 96 3.09 -6.55 -17.89
N HIS A 97 3.59 -5.91 -16.84
CA HIS A 97 4.69 -4.94 -16.94
C HIS A 97 5.94 -5.35 -16.19
N GLY A 98 5.86 -6.26 -15.21
CA GLY A 98 7.02 -6.71 -14.43
C GLY A 98 7.29 -5.89 -13.16
N LEU A 99 8.25 -6.39 -12.38
CA LEU A 99 8.62 -5.86 -11.06
C LEU A 99 9.29 -4.48 -11.12
N ALA A 100 10.09 -4.20 -12.16
CA ALA A 100 10.83 -2.95 -12.26
C ALA A 100 9.88 -1.77 -12.51
N GLU A 101 8.93 -1.94 -13.41
CA GLU A 101 7.89 -0.99 -13.77
C GLU A 101 6.97 -0.75 -12.59
N PHE A 102 6.56 -1.82 -11.91
CA PHE A 102 5.74 -1.71 -10.70
C PHE A 102 6.48 -0.92 -9.62
N ARG A 103 7.77 -1.20 -9.40
CA ARG A 103 8.60 -0.44 -8.46
C ARG A 103 8.58 1.06 -8.78
N GLN A 104 8.72 1.45 -10.05
CA GLN A 104 8.71 2.87 -10.43
C GLN A 104 7.34 3.51 -10.20
N ALA A 105 6.25 2.83 -10.57
CA ALA A 105 4.89 3.30 -10.30
C ALA A 105 4.65 3.50 -8.78
N GLN A 106 5.10 2.55 -7.96
CA GLN A 106 4.97 2.62 -6.51
C GLN A 106 5.86 3.71 -5.88
N LYS A 107 7.02 4.03 -6.48
CA LYS A 107 7.87 5.16 -6.05
C LYS A 107 7.18 6.51 -6.27
N VAL A 108 6.40 6.68 -7.33
CA VAL A 108 5.62 7.91 -7.55
C VAL A 108 4.61 8.08 -6.42
N ARG A 109 3.84 7.04 -6.12
CA ARG A 109 2.88 7.05 -5.00
C ARG A 109 3.57 7.26 -3.65
N ALA A 110 4.74 6.67 -3.43
CA ALA A 110 5.52 6.85 -2.20
C ALA A 110 5.97 8.31 -1.99
N LYS A 111 6.39 9.01 -3.05
CA LYS A 111 6.73 10.45 -2.96
C LYS A 111 5.54 11.31 -2.54
N LEU A 112 4.35 11.00 -3.07
CA LEU A 112 3.13 11.71 -2.67
C LEU A 112 2.74 11.39 -1.23
N LEU A 113 2.93 10.14 -0.80
CA LEU A 113 2.75 9.74 0.60
C LEU A 113 3.69 10.50 1.53
N ASP A 114 4.96 10.64 1.16
CA ASP A 114 5.92 11.41 1.96
C ASP A 114 5.50 12.89 2.09
N GLN A 115 5.05 13.53 0.99
CA GLN A 115 4.51 14.89 1.04
C GLN A 115 3.31 15.02 1.98
N MET A 116 2.34 14.10 1.90
CA MET A 116 1.20 14.07 2.83
C MET A 116 1.68 13.94 4.28
N LEU A 117 2.65 13.06 4.53
CA LEU A 117 3.18 12.80 5.87
C LEU A 117 4.02 13.95 6.43
N GLU A 118 4.66 14.75 5.60
CA GLU A 118 5.53 15.85 6.03
C GLU A 118 4.75 17.15 6.23
N GLU A 119 3.78 17.43 5.37
CA GLU A 119 3.08 18.72 5.36
C GLU A 119 1.74 18.70 6.11
N PHE A 120 1.11 17.53 6.23
CA PHE A 120 -0.27 17.40 6.69
C PHE A 120 -0.48 16.38 7.82
N ASN A 121 0.56 15.71 8.31
CA ASN A 121 0.43 14.74 9.40
C ASN A 121 0.58 15.39 10.78
N GLU A 122 -0.53 15.44 11.50
CA GLU A 122 -0.66 15.84 12.90
C GLU A 122 -0.29 14.73 13.91
N GLY A 123 0.25 13.61 13.42
CA GLY A 123 0.74 12.48 14.21
C GLY A 123 -0.18 11.27 14.25
N ARG A 124 -1.41 11.34 13.70
CA ARG A 124 -2.40 10.25 13.71
C ARG A 124 -2.88 9.86 12.30
N SER A 125 -2.63 10.68 11.28
CA SER A 125 -3.06 10.46 9.89
C SER A 125 -2.26 9.44 9.08
N LYS A 126 -1.15 8.90 9.60
CA LYS A 126 -0.25 8.01 8.84
C LYS A 126 -0.98 6.86 8.14
N SER A 127 -1.81 6.10 8.86
CA SER A 127 -2.51 4.96 8.29
C SER A 127 -3.53 5.39 7.24
N TYR A 128 -4.17 6.54 7.42
CA TYR A 128 -5.10 7.12 6.46
C TYR A 128 -4.39 7.56 5.18
N PHE A 129 -3.24 8.24 5.27
CA PHE A 129 -2.48 8.62 4.08
C PHE A 129 -1.90 7.40 3.34
N CYS A 130 -1.53 6.33 4.05
CA CYS A 130 -1.16 5.07 3.40
C CYS A 130 -2.33 4.46 2.61
N LEU A 131 -3.56 4.56 3.12
CA LEU A 131 -4.77 4.14 2.40
C LEU A 131 -4.98 4.99 1.15
N VAL A 132 -4.96 6.32 1.30
CA VAL A 132 -5.11 7.28 0.19
C VAL A 132 -4.10 6.98 -0.92
N ALA A 133 -2.81 6.89 -0.58
CA ALA A 133 -1.76 6.61 -1.55
C ALA A 133 -1.91 5.25 -2.26
N THR A 134 -2.54 4.29 -1.59
CA THR A 134 -2.84 2.98 -2.19
C THR A 134 -4.05 3.05 -3.12
N ILE A 135 -5.11 3.78 -2.76
CA ILE A 135 -6.43 3.65 -3.40
C ILE A 135 -6.68 4.70 -4.48
N LEU A 136 -6.39 5.98 -4.19
CA LEU A 136 -6.65 7.08 -5.12
C LEU A 136 -5.62 7.07 -6.24
N GLU A 137 -6.03 7.59 -7.40
CA GLU A 137 -5.14 7.81 -8.53
C GLU A 137 -4.12 8.92 -8.24
N VAL A 138 -2.98 8.83 -8.93
CA VAL A 138 -1.84 9.75 -8.72
C VAL A 138 -2.24 11.19 -8.96
N ASP A 139 -3.00 11.46 -10.03
CA ASP A 139 -3.43 12.81 -10.38
C ASP A 139 -4.45 13.37 -9.39
N GLU A 140 -5.32 12.54 -8.81
CA GLU A 140 -6.24 12.92 -7.74
C GLU A 140 -5.49 13.40 -6.50
N ILE A 141 -4.45 12.65 -6.10
CA ILE A 141 -3.61 13.00 -4.94
C ILE A 141 -2.83 14.30 -5.20
N GLU A 142 -2.25 14.45 -6.39
CA GLU A 142 -1.53 15.67 -6.78
C GLU A 142 -2.42 16.91 -6.75
N LYS A 143 -3.62 16.81 -7.33
CA LYS A 143 -4.62 17.88 -7.34
C LYS A 143 -5.05 18.24 -5.91
N ALA A 144 -5.32 17.24 -5.08
CA ALA A 144 -5.70 17.43 -3.68
C ALA A 144 -4.61 18.14 -2.87
N LEU A 145 -3.35 17.72 -3.01
CA LEU A 145 -2.20 18.35 -2.36
C LEU A 145 -2.03 19.80 -2.80
N LYS A 146 -2.13 20.08 -4.11
CA LYS A 146 -2.07 21.45 -4.65
C LYS A 146 -3.18 22.33 -4.07
N GLN A 147 -4.42 21.82 -4.04
CA GLN A 147 -5.55 22.54 -3.46
C GLN A 147 -5.35 22.81 -1.96
N ALA A 148 -4.91 21.80 -1.20
CA ALA A 148 -4.71 21.91 0.23
C ALA A 148 -3.60 22.91 0.57
N ARG A 149 -2.48 22.91 -0.16
CA ARG A 149 -1.40 23.91 0.00
C ARG A 149 -1.88 25.34 -0.20
N ASN A 150 -2.70 25.58 -1.23
CA ASN A 150 -3.26 26.92 -1.50
C ASN A 150 -4.21 27.39 -0.40
N LYS A 151 -5.06 26.49 0.12
CA LYS A 151 -6.08 26.78 1.12
C LYS A 151 -5.57 26.75 2.58
N SER A 152 -4.34 26.30 2.81
CA SER A 152 -3.79 26.10 4.17
C SER A 152 -2.84 27.19 4.67
N LYS A 153 -2.76 28.33 3.98
CA LYS A 153 -1.95 29.46 4.44
C LYS A 153 -2.45 29.94 5.81
N GLY A 154 -1.54 30.04 6.79
CA GLY A 154 -1.86 30.45 8.16
C GLY A 154 -2.48 29.36 9.05
N LEU A 155 -2.80 28.17 8.51
CA LEU A 155 -3.36 27.08 9.29
C LEU A 155 -2.29 26.32 10.09
N ASN A 156 -2.66 25.86 11.29
CA ASN A 156 -1.84 24.95 12.07
C ASN A 156 -1.91 23.50 11.52
N ILE A 157 -1.03 22.61 11.98
CA ILE A 157 -0.93 21.25 11.45
C ILE A 157 -2.23 20.43 11.57
N LYS A 158 -3.03 20.65 12.62
CA LYS A 158 -4.30 19.93 12.82
C LYS A 158 -5.35 20.39 11.82
N GLU A 159 -5.41 21.69 11.55
CA GLU A 159 -6.31 22.28 10.55
C GLU A 159 -5.91 21.88 9.14
N LYS A 160 -4.60 21.84 8.84
CA LYS A 160 -4.06 21.30 7.59
C LYS A 160 -4.50 19.86 7.36
N ALA A 161 -4.31 19.01 8.37
CA ALA A 161 -4.73 17.61 8.31
C ALA A 161 -6.23 17.50 8.02
N LYS A 162 -7.07 18.21 8.77
CA LYS A 162 -8.53 18.21 8.61
C LYS A 162 -8.95 18.66 7.19
N LEU A 163 -8.31 19.71 6.67
CA LEU A 163 -8.56 20.19 5.32
C LEU A 163 -8.23 19.14 4.27
N LEU A 164 -7.05 18.51 4.35
CA LEU A 164 -6.64 17.50 3.37
C LEU A 164 -7.53 16.25 3.45
N HIS A 165 -7.93 15.82 4.66
CA HIS A 165 -8.90 14.73 4.84
C HIS A 165 -10.23 15.07 4.15
N SER A 166 -10.77 16.28 4.36
CA SER A 166 -12.02 16.69 3.70
C SER A 166 -11.95 16.59 2.18
N ILE A 167 -10.83 17.03 1.59
CA ILE A 167 -10.64 16.96 0.13
C ILE A 167 -10.60 15.50 -0.34
N PHE A 168 -9.90 14.62 0.38
CA PHE A 168 -9.85 13.20 0.03
C PHE A 168 -11.18 12.48 0.23
N ASP A 169 -11.93 12.81 1.29
CA ASP A 169 -13.24 12.24 1.56
C ASP A 169 -14.26 12.66 0.48
N GLU A 170 -14.18 13.89 -0.03
CA GLU A 170 -14.97 14.35 -1.18
C GLU A 170 -14.62 13.58 -2.47
N ILE A 171 -13.32 13.38 -2.76
CA ILE A 171 -12.88 12.57 -3.90
C ILE A 171 -13.38 11.13 -3.75
N ALA A 172 -13.23 10.56 -2.56
CA ALA A 172 -13.65 9.20 -2.26
C ALA A 172 -15.17 9.02 -2.41
N LEU A 173 -15.97 10.00 -1.96
CA LEU A 173 -17.42 9.98 -2.14
C LEU A 173 -17.78 10.02 -3.63
N LYS A 174 -17.16 10.91 -4.40
CA LYS A 174 -17.43 11.09 -5.83
C LYS A 174 -17.07 9.86 -6.66
N ASN A 175 -15.94 9.22 -6.36
CA ASN A 175 -15.39 8.10 -7.13
C ASN A 175 -15.64 6.74 -6.46
N HIS A 176 -16.48 6.70 -5.43
CA HIS A 176 -16.87 5.49 -4.69
C HIS A 176 -15.69 4.71 -4.09
N TYR A 177 -14.65 5.41 -3.65
CA TYR A 177 -13.52 4.79 -2.94
C TYR A 177 -13.84 4.56 -1.46
N CYS A 178 -13.33 3.46 -0.91
CA CYS A 178 -13.40 3.20 0.53
C CYS A 178 -12.06 3.53 1.20
N LEU A 179 -11.95 4.71 1.82
CA LEU A 179 -10.76 5.15 2.57
C LEU A 179 -10.68 4.60 3.99
N LYS A 180 -11.04 3.32 4.16
CA LYS A 180 -10.98 2.60 5.44
C LYS A 180 -10.51 1.17 5.20
N LEU A 181 -9.81 0.60 6.18
CA LEU A 181 -9.49 -0.83 6.16
C LEU A 181 -10.77 -1.64 6.35
N ARG A 182 -11.07 -2.53 5.40
CA ARG A 182 -12.20 -3.45 5.44
C ARG A 182 -11.96 -4.50 6.51
N LYS A 183 -12.84 -4.60 7.50
CA LYS A 183 -12.70 -5.56 8.60
C LYS A 183 -13.24 -6.92 8.18
N LYS A 184 -12.64 -7.98 8.73
CA LYS A 184 -13.21 -9.32 8.65
C LYS A 184 -14.55 -9.31 9.42
N ILE A 185 -15.63 -9.65 8.74
CA ILE A 185 -16.91 -9.94 9.39
C ILE A 185 -16.70 -11.20 10.23
N LYS A 186 -17.00 -11.11 11.52
CA LYS A 186 -17.05 -12.29 12.38
C LYS A 186 -18.43 -12.90 12.14
N ASP A 187 -18.43 -14.12 11.62
CA ASP A 187 -19.61 -14.99 11.68
C ASP A 187 -19.87 -15.38 13.15
#